data_AF-A0A3F3QAG6-F1
#
_entry.id   AF-A0A3F3QAG6-F1
#
_cell.length_a   1.000
_cell.length_b   1.000
_cell.length_c   1.000
_cell.angle_alpha   90.00
_cell.angle_beta   90.00
_cell.angle_gamma   90.00
#
_symmetry.space_group_name_H-M   'P 1'
#
loop_
_entity.id
_entity.type
_entity.pdbx_description
1 polymer ?
#
loop_
_entity_poly.entity_id
_entity_poly.type
_entity_poly.pdbx_seq_one_letter_code
_entity_poly.pdbx_strand_id
1 'polypeptide(L)'
;MAYVRAGGTRTTADFDELAQRVSEAWDRVIRNGEPVLEERKLNAVFVLGGITTGMENGFLLPRAGEDASWLRSNAPKFEELATQGDADFIELVEEMRSRNDLSV
;
A
#
# COMPACT_ATOMS: atom_id res chain seq x y z
N MET A 1 -3.10 -11.82 -8.33
CA MET A 1 -3.34 -10.53 -9.02
C MET A 1 -3.34 -9.44 -7.97
N ALA A 2 -2.82 -8.26 -8.28
CA ALA A 2 -2.82 -7.10 -7.39
C ALA A 2 -3.47 -5.90 -8.09
N TYR A 3 -4.29 -5.15 -7.36
CA TYR A 3 -4.89 -3.89 -7.84
C TYR A 3 -4.18 -2.70 -7.18
N VAL A 4 -3.88 -1.69 -7.97
CA VAL A 4 -3.23 -0.46 -7.50
C VAL A 4 -4.07 0.77 -7.80
N ARG A 5 -3.92 1.79 -6.96
CA ARG A 5 -4.51 3.12 -7.14
C ARG A 5 -3.90 3.79 -8.37
N ALA A 6 -4.75 4.41 -9.18
CA ALA A 6 -4.30 5.20 -10.31
C ALA A 6 -3.57 6.49 -9.86
N GLY A 7 -2.62 6.94 -10.68
CA GLY A 7 -1.90 8.21 -10.50
C GLY A 7 -0.46 8.07 -10.01
N GLY A 8 0.12 9.21 -9.63
CA GLY A 8 1.51 9.32 -9.19
C GLY A 8 2.51 9.31 -10.34
N THR A 9 3.78 9.10 -10.00
CA THR A 9 4.91 9.09 -10.95
C THR A 9 5.31 7.69 -11.40
N ARG A 10 4.60 6.65 -10.95
CA ARG A 10 4.91 5.26 -11.27
C ARG A 10 4.60 4.99 -12.74
N THR A 11 5.56 4.37 -13.40
CA THR A 11 5.56 3.98 -14.80
C THR A 11 5.31 2.48 -14.95
N THR A 12 5.13 2.01 -16.18
CA THR A 12 5.07 0.56 -16.45
C THR A 12 6.33 -0.16 -15.94
N ALA A 13 7.51 0.46 -16.06
CA ALA A 13 8.76 -0.14 -15.59
C ALA A 13 8.77 -0.37 -14.07
N ASP A 14 8.19 0.54 -13.29
CA ASP A 14 8.06 0.37 -11.83
C ASP A 14 7.14 -0.83 -11.49
N PHE A 15 6.10 -1.05 -12.28
CA PHE A 15 5.20 -2.19 -12.10
C PHE A 15 5.78 -3.50 -12.63
N ASP A 16 6.60 -3.46 -13.68
CA ASP A 16 7.36 -4.61 -14.18
C ASP A 16 8.37 -5.07 -13.11
N GLU A 17 9.10 -4.13 -12.49
CA GLU A 17 10.00 -4.43 -11.37
C GLU A 17 9.25 -5.06 -10.20
N LEU A 18 8.08 -4.51 -9.84
CA LEU A 18 7.24 -5.07 -8.79
C LEU A 18 6.81 -6.51 -9.10
N ALA A 19 6.38 -6.78 -10.34
CA ALA A 19 5.96 -8.12 -10.76
C ALA A 19 7.12 -9.13 -10.66
N GLN A 20 8.32 -8.72 -11.09
CA GLN A 20 9.53 -9.52 -10.98
C GLN A 20 9.89 -9.81 -9.52
N ARG A 21 9.85 -8.80 -8.65
CA ARG A 21 10.13 -8.95 -7.21
C ARG A 21 9.13 -9.87 -6.50
N VAL A 22 7.86 -9.85 -6.91
CA VAL A 22 6.85 -10.80 -6.40
C VAL A 22 7.18 -12.23 -6.82
N SER A 23 7.60 -12.43 -8.07
CA SER A 23 8.03 -13.75 -8.57
C SER A 23 9.25 -14.28 -7.79
N GLU A 24 10.25 -13.43 -7.55
CA GLU A 24 11.44 -13.80 -6.77
C GLU A 24 11.12 -14.08 -5.31
N ALA A 25 10.23 -13.28 -4.71
CA ALA A 25 9.78 -13.49 -3.34
C ALA A 25 9.02 -14.82 -3.21
N TRP A 26 8.17 -15.17 -4.18
CA TRP A 26 7.50 -16.46 -4.24
C TRP A 26 8.52 -17.59 -4.25
N ASP A 27 9.48 -17.55 -5.17
CA ASP A 27 10.52 -18.58 -5.28
C ASP A 27 11.29 -18.72 -3.98
N ARG A 28 11.69 -17.61 -3.34
CA ARG A 28 12.41 -17.67 -2.07
C ARG A 28 11.59 -18.33 -0.96
N VAL A 29 10.32 -17.97 -0.82
CA VAL A 29 9.44 -18.48 0.26
C VAL A 29 9.10 -19.96 0.03
N ILE A 30 8.77 -20.32 -1.21
CA ILE A 30 8.28 -21.66 -1.54
C ILE A 30 9.41 -22.68 -1.69
N ARG A 31 10.59 -22.25 -2.15
CA ARG A 31 11.74 -23.13 -2.29
C ARG A 31 12.36 -23.48 -0.96
N ASN A 32 12.47 -22.54 -0.03
CA ASN A 32 13.26 -22.73 1.20
C ASN A 32 14.66 -23.35 0.94
N GLY A 33 15.28 -23.03 -0.22
CA GLY A 33 16.55 -23.61 -0.68
C GLY A 33 16.45 -24.78 -1.67
N GLU A 34 15.29 -25.42 -1.81
CA GLU A 34 15.08 -26.60 -2.68
C GLU A 34 14.79 -26.23 -4.16
N PRO A 35 14.91 -27.18 -5.11
CA PRO A 35 14.49 -26.99 -6.50
C PRO A 35 12.98 -26.74 -6.62
N VAL A 36 12.57 -25.97 -7.64
CA VAL A 36 11.15 -25.72 -7.93
C VAL A 36 10.51 -27.00 -8.48
N LEU A 37 9.55 -27.56 -7.74
CA LEU A 37 8.63 -28.54 -8.31
C LEU A 37 7.65 -27.81 -9.23
N GLU A 38 7.38 -28.34 -10.43
CA GLU A 38 6.48 -27.71 -11.42
C GLU A 38 5.12 -27.31 -10.82
N GLU A 39 4.59 -28.11 -9.89
CA GLU A 39 3.33 -27.85 -9.18
C GLU A 39 3.34 -26.59 -8.30
N ARG A 40 4.52 -26.09 -7.93
CA ARG A 40 4.73 -24.94 -7.04
C ARG A 40 5.21 -23.70 -7.79
N LYS A 41 5.29 -23.75 -9.11
CA LYS A 41 5.72 -22.65 -9.95
C LYS A 41 4.66 -21.55 -10.00
N LEU A 42 5.07 -20.31 -9.79
CA LEU A 42 4.21 -19.15 -10.04
C LEU A 42 4.15 -18.90 -11.54
N ASN A 43 2.96 -19.07 -12.13
CA ASN A 43 2.80 -18.99 -13.59
C ASN A 43 2.52 -17.57 -14.10
N ALA A 44 1.97 -16.69 -13.27
CA ALA A 44 1.68 -15.33 -13.67
C ALA A 44 1.57 -14.37 -12.49
N VAL A 45 2.04 -13.15 -12.70
CA VAL A 45 1.80 -12.00 -11.83
C VAL A 45 1.15 -10.92 -12.67
N PHE A 46 0.03 -10.38 -12.17
CA PHE A 46 -0.68 -9.28 -12.80
C PHE A 46 -0.79 -8.13 -11.80
N VAL A 47 -0.37 -6.94 -12.24
CA VAL A 47 -0.55 -5.67 -11.53
C VAL A 47 -1.51 -4.82 -12.35
N LEU A 48 -2.66 -4.50 -11.77
CA LEU A 48 -3.79 -3.87 -12.45
C LEU A 48 -4.00 -2.46 -11.89
N GLY A 49 -3.79 -1.43 -12.71
CA GLY A 49 -4.13 -0.04 -12.38
C GLY A 49 -5.64 0.19 -12.41
N GLY A 50 -6.37 -0.38 -11.46
CA GLY A 50 -7.84 -0.48 -11.50
C GLY A 50 -8.59 0.25 -10.40
N ILE A 51 -7.91 0.79 -9.38
CA ILE A 51 -8.60 1.48 -8.27
C ILE A 51 -8.77 2.96 -8.64
N THR A 52 -9.92 3.27 -9.22
CA THR A 52 -10.33 4.65 -9.56
C THR A 52 -10.80 5.43 -8.33
N THR A 53 -11.43 4.74 -7.38
CA THR A 53 -11.89 5.29 -6.10
C THR A 53 -12.01 4.17 -5.07
N GLY A 54 -11.97 4.54 -3.79
CA GLY A 54 -12.23 3.64 -2.66
C GLY A 54 -12.56 4.49 -1.43
N MET A 55 -13.22 3.88 -0.45
CA MET A 55 -13.49 4.53 0.82
C MET A 55 -13.16 3.57 1.96
N GLU A 56 -12.33 4.01 2.90
CA GLU A 56 -11.91 3.24 4.07
C GLU A 56 -12.19 4.08 5.32
N ASN A 57 -12.86 3.49 6.32
CA ASN A 57 -13.26 4.19 7.55
C ASN A 57 -14.00 5.53 7.33
N GLY A 58 -14.74 5.65 6.22
CA GLY A 58 -15.45 6.88 5.86
C GLY A 58 -14.61 7.93 5.13
N PHE A 59 -13.35 7.64 4.81
CA PHE A 59 -12.45 8.52 4.07
C PHE A 59 -12.25 8.02 2.64
N LEU A 60 -12.42 8.91 1.67
CA LEU A 60 -12.04 8.60 0.29
C LEU A 60 -10.54 8.40 0.19
N LEU A 61 -10.11 7.33 -0.48
CA LEU A 61 -8.69 7.05 -0.69
C LEU A 61 -8.05 8.14 -1.56
N PRO A 62 -6.82 8.57 -1.25
CA PRO A 62 -6.11 9.53 -2.09
C PRO A 62 -5.69 8.88 -3.40
N ARG A 63 -5.42 9.69 -4.42
CA ARG A 63 -4.69 9.21 -5.59
C ARG A 63 -3.30 8.76 -5.17
N ALA A 64 -2.72 7.84 -5.94
CA ALA A 64 -1.39 7.34 -5.63
C ALA A 64 -0.37 8.49 -5.64
N GLY A 65 0.38 8.69 -4.55
CA GLY A 65 1.36 9.77 -4.43
C GLY A 65 0.83 11.06 -3.77
N GLU A 66 -0.47 11.14 -3.49
CA GLU A 66 -1.09 12.26 -2.75
C GLU A 66 -1.31 11.91 -1.26
N ASP A 67 -0.67 10.85 -0.78
CA ASP A 67 -0.89 10.28 0.55
C ASP A 67 -0.54 11.28 1.67
N ALA A 68 0.57 12.03 1.55
CA ALA A 68 0.98 12.99 2.57
C ALA A 68 0.02 14.19 2.69
N SER A 69 -0.44 14.75 1.56
CA SER A 69 -1.41 15.86 1.59
C SER A 69 -2.78 15.41 2.10
N TRP A 70 -3.18 14.19 1.72
CA TRP A 70 -4.40 13.56 2.23
C TRP A 70 -4.35 13.33 3.74
N LEU A 71 -3.23 12.83 4.27
CA LEU A 71 -3.05 12.64 5.71
C LEU A 71 -3.19 13.97 6.45
N ARG A 72 -2.47 15.01 6.03
CA ARG A 72 -2.56 16.35 6.65
C ARG A 72 -3.96 16.95 6.58
N SER A 73 -4.67 16.77 5.46
CA SER A 73 -6.01 17.33 5.28
C SER A 73 -7.06 16.66 6.15
N ASN A 74 -6.86 15.39 6.50
CA ASN A 74 -7.77 14.63 7.35
C ASN A 74 -7.33 14.54 8.82
N ALA A 75 -6.14 15.07 9.15
CA ALA A 75 -5.56 15.01 10.50
C ALA A 75 -6.55 15.41 11.62
N PRO A 76 -7.33 16.50 11.51
CA PRO A 76 -8.28 16.86 12.58
C PRO A 76 -9.33 15.76 12.85
N LYS A 77 -9.77 15.05 11.81
CA LYS A 77 -10.74 13.96 11.97
C LYS A 77 -10.09 12.71 12.55
N PHE A 78 -8.84 12.43 12.17
CA PHE A 78 -8.07 11.34 12.76
C PHE A 78 -7.82 11.57 14.25
N GLU A 79 -7.48 12.79 14.67
CA GLU A 79 -7.34 13.14 16.09
C GLU A 79 -8.65 13.00 16.86
N GLU A 80 -9.79 13.36 16.24
CA GLU A 80 -11.11 13.14 16.83
C GLU A 80 -11.38 11.65 17.07
N LEU A 81 -11.16 10.81 16.06
CA LEU A 81 -11.36 9.35 16.16
C LEU A 81 -10.41 8.71 17.18
N ALA A 82 -9.15 9.14 17.21
CA ALA A 82 -8.18 8.70 18.21
C ALA A 82 -8.63 9.07 19.64
N THR A 83 -9.16 10.29 19.83
CA THR A 83 -9.69 10.75 21.12
C THR A 83 -10.93 9.96 21.55
N GLN A 84 -11.70 9.44 20.60
CA GLN A 84 -12.84 8.55 20.85
C GLN A 84 -12.40 7.11 21.20
N GLY A 85 -11.10 6.81 21.16
CA GLY A 85 -10.54 5.52 21.55
C GLY A 85 -10.36 4.53 20.41
N ASP A 86 -10.44 4.98 19.15
CA ASP A 86 -10.19 4.11 17.99
C ASP A 86 -8.70 3.80 17.86
N ALA A 87 -8.32 2.55 18.10
CA ALA A 87 -6.93 2.11 18.19
C ALA A 87 -6.13 2.35 16.90
N ASP A 88 -6.75 2.14 15.73
CA ASP A 88 -6.08 2.32 14.44
C ASP A 88 -5.73 3.80 14.22
N PHE A 89 -6.61 4.72 14.63
CA PHE A 89 -6.37 6.15 14.52
C PHE A 89 -5.44 6.69 15.61
N ILE A 90 -5.40 6.07 16.80
CA ILE A 90 -4.38 6.39 17.81
C ILE A 90 -2.99 6.12 17.25
N GLU A 91 -2.75 4.91 16.71
CA GLU A 91 -1.46 4.55 16.11
C GLU A 91 -1.11 5.46 14.91
N LEU A 92 -2.08 5.73 14.03
CA LEU A 92 -1.88 6.61 12.87
C LEU A 92 -1.47 8.04 13.30
N VAL A 93 -2.13 8.62 14.29
CA VAL A 93 -1.83 9.97 14.78
C VAL A 93 -0.44 10.01 15.43
N GLU A 94 -0.05 8.97 16.16
CA GLU A 94 1.31 8.85 16.71
C GLU A 94 2.36 8.75 15.60
N GLU A 95 2.13 7.94 14.56
CA GLU A 95 3.02 7.84 13.40
C GLU A 95 3.18 9.21 12.72
N MET A 96 2.08 9.90 12.44
CA MET A 96 2.07 11.22 11.79
C MET A 96 2.87 12.27 12.57
N ARG A 97 2.89 12.19 13.91
CA ARG A 97 3.69 13.09 14.77
C ARG A 97 5.17 12.75 14.76
N SER A 98 5.53 11.49 14.57
CA SER A 98 6.93 11.02 14.60
C SER A 98 7.66 11.22 13.28
N ARG A 99 6.92 11.32 12.16
CA ARG A 99 7.48 11.35 10.80
C ARG A 99 7.56 12.76 10.24
N ASN A 100 8.78 13.28 10.06
CA ASN A 100 9.02 14.61 9.53
C ASN A 100 8.46 14.87 8.11
N ASP A 101 8.26 13.82 7.31
CA ASP A 101 7.65 13.93 5.98
C ASP A 101 6.11 14.04 6.05
N LEU A 102 5.52 13.75 7.21
CA LEU A 102 4.08 13.78 7.46
C LEU A 102 3.68 14.83 8.50
N SER A 103 4.59 15.25 9.38
CA SER A 103 4.38 16.26 10.42
C SER A 103 3.95 17.60 9.82
N VAL A 104 2.93 18.22 10.42
CA VAL A 104 2.46 19.58 10.13
C VAL A 104 3.41 20.61 10.77
#